data_AF-A0A552V895-F1
#
_entry.id   AF-A0A552V895-F1
#
_cell.length_a   1.000
_cell.length_b   1.000
_cell.length_c   1.000
_cell.angle_alpha   90.00
_cell.angle_beta   90.00
_cell.angle_gamma   90.00
#
_symmetry.space_group_name_H-M   'P 1'
#
loop_
_entity.id
_entity.type
_entity.pdbx_description
1 polymer ?
#
loop_
_entity_poly.entity_id
_entity_poly.type
_entity_poly.pdbx_seq_one_letter_code
_entity_poly.pdbx_strand_id
1 'polypeptide(L)'
;MQENGYTPENVAWIKQLINETIKTGLSFDIDKSFVSPFNIDMSAVSGTTPEEVKFNSIYNKVVTSPTFKQMFINVFGDNTKINAKFIIEEIPQTNNTTIYGLCQLQPYSSPNVLSNIIKIDKSHLLDTSDDVLAVAIIHECLHAFLNVKLRNPEIGMAILDINDMKFDECINTYYNGFTGNQNQHDFFVNHMTPTIKQILTEIKNTLYTPQQIYLTTHPELPNGVAIHSPMDNVIPLQPSEQVIPWNWDDYFTHLSFMGITVLLIF
;
A
#
# COMPACT_ATOMS: atom_id res chain seq x y z
N MET A 1 -30.28 -20.24 9.75
CA MET A 1 -30.25 -20.65 8.33
C MET A 1 -29.78 -19.47 7.51
N GLN A 2 -28.54 -19.51 7.03
CA GLN A 2 -28.12 -18.83 5.81
C GLN A 2 -27.29 -19.85 5.05
N GLU A 3 -27.99 -20.75 4.37
CA GLU A 3 -27.39 -21.51 3.28
C GLU A 3 -27.27 -20.57 2.08
N ASN A 4 -26.02 -20.27 1.70
CA ASN A 4 -25.47 -20.44 0.35
C ASN A 4 -24.48 -19.34 -0.01
N GLY A 5 -23.24 -19.47 0.49
CA GLY A 5 -22.05 -18.87 -0.12
C GLY A 5 -21.68 -19.48 -1.48
N TYR A 6 -22.50 -20.41 -2.00
CA TYR A 6 -22.37 -21.06 -3.30
C TYR A 6 -23.10 -20.28 -4.40
N THR A 7 -22.63 -19.07 -4.70
CA THR A 7 -23.02 -18.42 -5.97
C THR A 7 -22.18 -19.00 -7.11
N PRO A 8 -22.70 -19.06 -8.35
CA PRO A 8 -21.90 -19.45 -9.52
C PRO A 8 -20.61 -18.64 -9.66
N GLU A 9 -20.65 -17.35 -9.29
CA GLU A 9 -19.51 -16.44 -9.24
C GLU A 9 -18.45 -16.89 -8.22
N ASN A 10 -18.86 -17.21 -6.98
CA ASN A 10 -17.93 -17.70 -5.96
C ASN A 10 -17.30 -19.05 -6.35
N VAL A 11 -18.07 -19.93 -6.99
CA VAL A 11 -17.54 -21.22 -7.49
C VAL A 11 -16.57 -21.01 -8.64
N ALA A 12 -16.84 -20.08 -9.56
CA ALA A 12 -15.94 -19.73 -10.65
C ALA A 12 -14.63 -19.13 -10.13
N TRP A 13 -14.72 -18.22 -9.16
CA TRP A 13 -13.55 -17.63 -8.50
C TRP A 13 -12.71 -18.68 -7.77
N ILE A 14 -13.31 -19.57 -6.96
CA ILE A 14 -12.56 -20.63 -6.26
C ILE A 14 -11.87 -21.57 -7.26
N LYS A 15 -12.54 -21.95 -8.35
CA LYS A 15 -11.92 -22.75 -9.42
C LYS A 15 -10.74 -22.03 -10.08
N GLN A 16 -10.87 -20.73 -10.30
CA GLN A 16 -9.78 -19.89 -10.81
C GLN A 16 -8.60 -19.88 -9.83
N LEU A 17 -8.86 -19.68 -8.53
CA LEU A 17 -7.83 -19.68 -7.48
C LEU A 17 -7.07 -21.01 -7.42
N ILE A 18 -7.78 -22.14 -7.47
CA ILE A 18 -7.18 -23.49 -7.52
C ILE A 18 -6.30 -23.66 -8.76
N ASN A 19 -6.78 -23.23 -9.94
CA ASN A 19 -6.00 -23.31 -11.17
C ASN A 19 -4.73 -22.45 -11.09
N GLU A 20 -4.81 -21.26 -10.50
CA GLU A 20 -3.64 -20.40 -10.29
C GLU A 20 -2.65 -21.03 -9.29
N THR A 21 -3.12 -21.69 -8.23
CA THR A 21 -2.24 -22.46 -7.32
C THR A 21 -1.49 -23.54 -8.08
N ILE A 22 -2.15 -24.30 -8.96
CA ILE A 22 -1.52 -25.35 -9.77
C ILE A 22 -0.47 -24.75 -10.73
N LYS A 23 -0.79 -23.63 -11.38
CA LYS A 23 0.10 -22.99 -12.36
C LYS A 23 1.33 -22.33 -11.72
N THR A 24 1.14 -21.70 -10.56
CA THR A 24 2.17 -20.86 -9.93
C THR A 24 2.93 -21.55 -8.82
N GLY A 25 2.37 -22.61 -8.23
CA GLY A 25 2.89 -23.22 -7.01
C GLY A 25 2.65 -22.38 -5.75
N LEU A 26 1.88 -21.28 -5.84
CA LEU A 26 1.57 -20.41 -4.70
C LEU A 26 0.45 -21.01 -3.83
N SER A 27 0.54 -20.77 -2.53
CA SER A 27 -0.42 -21.23 -1.54
C SER A 27 -1.33 -20.08 -1.12
N PHE A 28 -2.41 -19.86 -1.88
CA PHE A 28 -3.29 -18.73 -1.64
C PHE A 28 -4.14 -18.89 -0.37
N ASP A 29 -4.16 -17.83 0.45
CA ASP A 29 -5.07 -17.65 1.58
C ASP A 29 -6.44 -17.22 1.04
N ILE A 30 -7.45 -18.06 1.19
CA ILE A 30 -8.78 -17.84 0.60
C ILE A 30 -9.42 -16.58 1.19
N ASP A 31 -9.40 -16.41 2.51
CA ASP A 31 -10.08 -15.31 3.19
C ASP A 31 -9.42 -13.97 2.84
N LYS A 32 -8.09 -13.93 2.86
CA LYS A 32 -7.35 -12.74 2.44
C LYS A 32 -7.51 -12.49 0.96
N SER A 33 -7.47 -13.51 0.10
CA SER A 33 -7.72 -13.35 -1.34
C SER A 33 -9.15 -12.91 -1.66
N PHE A 34 -10.10 -13.20 -0.79
CA PHE A 34 -11.49 -12.79 -0.94
C PHE A 34 -11.66 -11.29 -0.67
N VAL A 35 -11.06 -10.78 0.41
CA VAL A 35 -11.14 -9.36 0.78
C VAL A 35 -10.05 -8.49 0.16
N SER A 36 -9.04 -9.13 -0.45
CA SER A 36 -7.94 -8.47 -1.11
C SER A 36 -8.19 -8.32 -2.60
N PRO A 37 -7.61 -7.27 -3.19
CA PRO A 37 -7.41 -7.21 -4.63
C PRO A 37 -6.68 -8.43 -5.21
N PHE A 38 -5.67 -8.98 -4.55
CA PHE A 38 -4.85 -10.05 -5.12
C PHE A 38 -5.35 -11.45 -4.75
N ASN A 39 -4.90 -12.46 -5.50
CA ASN A 39 -4.72 -13.79 -4.92
C ASN A 39 -3.50 -13.71 -4.00
N ILE A 40 -3.75 -13.74 -2.70
CA ILE A 40 -2.76 -13.49 -1.67
C ILE A 40 -2.17 -14.80 -1.20
N ASP A 41 -0.88 -14.99 -1.39
CA ASP A 41 -0.10 -16.00 -0.70
C ASP A 41 0.54 -15.37 0.55
N MET A 42 0.00 -15.72 1.72
CA MET A 42 0.57 -15.37 3.04
C MET A 42 1.40 -16.51 3.63
N SER A 43 1.70 -17.58 2.89
CA SER A 43 2.32 -18.79 3.45
C SER A 43 3.68 -18.53 4.11
N ALA A 44 4.35 -17.43 3.74
CA ALA A 44 5.64 -17.02 4.30
C ALA A 44 5.51 -16.03 5.46
N VAL A 45 4.29 -15.64 5.84
CA VAL A 45 3.99 -14.64 6.89
C VAL A 45 2.77 -15.03 7.74
N SER A 46 2.35 -16.29 7.71
CA SER A 46 1.17 -16.81 8.42
C SER A 46 1.52 -17.40 9.80
N GLY A 47 2.75 -17.25 10.27
CA GLY A 47 3.19 -17.72 11.57
C GLY A 47 2.77 -16.81 12.73
N THR A 48 3.39 -17.05 13.88
CA THR A 48 3.07 -16.37 15.15
C THR A 48 4.26 -15.57 15.69
N THR A 49 5.27 -15.29 14.87
CA THR A 49 6.36 -14.41 15.30
C THR A 49 5.83 -13.00 15.56
N PRO A 50 6.45 -12.21 16.46
CA PRO A 50 6.02 -10.83 16.71
C PRO A 50 5.90 -10.00 15.43
N GLU A 51 6.83 -10.18 14.49
CA GLU A 51 6.88 -9.51 13.19
C GLU A 51 5.67 -9.90 12.32
N GLU A 52 5.36 -11.20 12.21
CA GLU A 52 4.20 -11.70 11.45
C GLU A 52 2.88 -11.23 12.07
N VAL A 53 2.76 -11.25 13.40
CA VAL A 53 1.57 -10.77 14.12
C VAL A 53 1.36 -9.27 13.86
N LYS A 54 2.43 -8.48 13.97
CA LYS A 54 2.41 -7.05 13.69
C LYS A 54 2.03 -6.77 12.23
N PHE A 55 2.72 -7.38 11.27
CA PHE A 55 2.41 -7.25 9.84
C PHE A 55 0.95 -7.60 9.54
N ASN A 56 0.48 -8.75 9.99
CA ASN A 56 -0.90 -9.18 9.75
C ASN A 56 -1.93 -8.23 10.39
N SER A 57 -1.64 -7.70 11.58
CA SER A 57 -2.50 -6.70 12.23
C SER A 57 -2.65 -5.45 11.36
N ILE A 58 -1.55 -4.91 10.82
CA ILE A 58 -1.59 -3.71 9.96
C ILE A 58 -2.23 -4.03 8.61
N TYR A 59 -1.83 -5.12 7.95
CA TYR A 59 -2.40 -5.54 6.69
C TYR A 59 -3.93 -5.70 6.77
N ASN A 60 -4.41 -6.34 7.83
CA ASN A 60 -5.85 -6.53 8.05
C ASN A 60 -6.58 -5.20 8.23
N LYS A 61 -5.95 -4.16 8.79
CA LYS A 61 -6.52 -2.79 8.82
C LYS A 61 -6.56 -2.19 7.41
N VAL A 62 -5.46 -2.26 6.66
CA VAL A 62 -5.36 -1.70 5.30
C VAL A 62 -6.44 -2.27 4.37
N VAL A 63 -6.65 -3.59 4.38
CA VAL A 63 -7.66 -4.23 3.53
C VAL A 63 -9.10 -3.91 3.91
N THR A 64 -9.36 -3.15 4.99
CA THR A 64 -10.72 -2.64 5.28
C THR A 64 -11.07 -1.40 4.45
N SER A 65 -10.08 -0.68 3.92
CA SER A 65 -10.29 0.53 3.11
C SER A 65 -11.06 0.22 1.82
N PRO A 66 -12.20 0.90 1.57
CA PRO A 66 -12.89 0.84 0.29
C PRO A 66 -12.00 1.25 -0.89
N THR A 67 -11.17 2.29 -0.75
CA THR A 67 -10.27 2.75 -1.82
C THR A 67 -9.21 1.70 -2.14
N PHE A 68 -8.58 1.10 -1.12
CA PHE A 68 -7.60 0.03 -1.31
C PHE A 68 -8.21 -1.18 -2.06
N LYS A 69 -9.45 -1.55 -1.71
CA LYS A 69 -10.19 -2.59 -2.44
C LYS A 69 -10.47 -2.15 -3.89
N GLN A 70 -10.99 -0.94 -4.09
CA GLN A 70 -11.38 -0.42 -5.41
C GLN A 70 -10.23 -0.27 -6.39
N MET A 71 -9.01 0.02 -5.90
CA MET A 71 -7.81 0.10 -6.73
C MET A 71 -7.64 -1.11 -7.64
N PHE A 72 -8.14 -2.27 -7.21
CA PHE A 72 -8.07 -3.47 -8.02
C PHE A 72 -9.38 -4.24 -8.18
N ILE A 73 -10.48 -3.87 -7.53
CA ILE A 73 -11.79 -4.46 -7.93
C ILE A 73 -12.10 -4.13 -9.40
N ASN A 74 -11.67 -2.98 -9.91
CA ASN A 74 -11.77 -2.64 -11.34
C ASN A 74 -10.67 -3.29 -12.22
N VAL A 75 -9.69 -3.99 -11.61
CA VAL A 75 -8.65 -4.79 -12.30
C VAL A 75 -9.24 -6.14 -12.72
N PHE A 76 -10.26 -6.62 -12.00
CA PHE A 76 -10.79 -7.97 -12.14
C PHE A 76 -12.26 -7.95 -12.55
N GLY A 77 -12.53 -7.63 -13.83
CA GLY A 77 -13.71 -8.22 -14.46
C GLY A 77 -13.67 -9.77 -14.37
N ASP A 78 -14.42 -10.48 -15.21
CA ASP A 78 -14.38 -11.97 -15.26
C ASP A 78 -12.98 -12.57 -15.61
N ASN A 79 -11.92 -11.76 -15.63
CA ASN A 79 -10.55 -12.14 -15.95
C ASN A 79 -9.64 -12.15 -14.71
N THR A 80 -8.82 -13.20 -14.70
CA THR A 80 -7.99 -13.74 -13.61
C THR A 80 -7.30 -12.72 -12.70
N LYS A 81 -7.57 -12.84 -11.39
CA LYS A 81 -6.81 -12.17 -10.32
C LYS A 81 -5.29 -12.32 -10.45
N ILE A 82 -4.57 -11.22 -10.19
CA ILE A 82 -3.10 -11.17 -10.11
C ILE A 82 -2.66 -11.78 -8.79
N ASN A 83 -1.53 -12.47 -8.84
CA ASN A 83 -1.00 -13.15 -7.67
C ASN A 83 -0.02 -12.22 -6.94
N ALA A 84 -0.12 -12.15 -5.62
CA ALA A 84 0.84 -11.46 -4.77
C ALA A 84 1.24 -12.36 -3.62
N LYS A 85 2.54 -12.51 -3.38
CA LYS A 85 3.09 -13.23 -2.25
C LYS A 85 3.77 -12.25 -1.30
N PHE A 86 3.33 -12.21 -0.05
CA PHE A 86 4.02 -11.44 0.98
C PHE A 86 5.09 -12.28 1.66
N ILE A 87 6.25 -11.67 1.91
CA ILE A 87 7.39 -12.28 2.61
C ILE A 87 7.93 -11.27 3.63
N ILE A 88 8.24 -11.74 4.84
CA ILE A 88 9.00 -10.96 5.83
C ILE A 88 10.44 -11.48 5.80
N GLU A 89 11.38 -10.61 5.45
CA GLU A 89 12.81 -10.94 5.39
C GLU A 89 13.66 -9.70 5.64
N GLU A 90 14.96 -9.88 5.87
CA GLU A 90 15.88 -8.74 5.94
C GLU A 90 16.10 -8.17 4.54
N ILE A 91 15.81 -6.88 4.38
CA ILE A 91 16.08 -6.12 3.15
C ILE A 91 17.41 -5.37 3.35
N PRO A 92 18.37 -5.48 2.42
CA PRO A 92 19.61 -4.71 2.48
C PRO A 92 19.32 -3.21 2.53
N GLN A 93 19.71 -2.58 3.64
CA GLN A 93 19.53 -1.15 3.85
C GLN A 93 20.59 -0.35 3.09
N THR A 94 20.29 0.93 2.82
CA THR A 94 21.27 1.84 2.20
C THR A 94 21.65 2.94 3.17
N ASN A 95 22.87 3.49 3.01
CA ASN A 95 23.44 4.44 3.99
C ASN A 95 22.62 5.72 4.19
N ASN A 96 21.71 6.04 3.27
CA ASN A 96 20.97 7.30 3.26
C ASN A 96 19.45 7.12 3.45
N THR A 97 18.95 5.89 3.38
CA THR A 97 17.51 5.63 3.29
C THR A 97 17.16 4.25 3.88
N THR A 98 16.15 4.22 4.76
CA THR A 98 15.60 3.00 5.35
C THR A 98 14.55 2.38 4.42
N ILE A 99 14.81 1.18 3.92
CA ILE A 99 13.89 0.47 3.04
C ILE A 99 12.98 -0.42 3.90
N TYR A 100 11.69 -0.10 3.95
CA TYR A 100 10.69 -0.91 4.67
C TYR A 100 10.03 -1.98 3.79
N GLY A 101 10.15 -1.88 2.48
CA GLY A 101 9.45 -2.77 1.55
C GLY A 101 10.13 -2.85 0.18
N LEU A 102 9.79 -3.90 -0.56
CA LEU A 102 10.25 -4.15 -1.91
C LEU A 102 9.24 -4.99 -2.67
N CYS A 103 8.83 -4.52 -3.84
CA CYS A 103 7.93 -5.24 -4.74
C CYS A 103 8.63 -5.59 -6.05
N GLN A 104 8.61 -6.88 -6.39
CA GLN A 104 9.21 -7.40 -7.62
C GLN A 104 8.21 -8.25 -8.40
N LEU A 105 8.01 -7.88 -9.67
CA LEU A 105 7.32 -8.74 -10.63
C LEU A 105 8.20 -9.97 -10.90
N GLN A 106 7.65 -11.16 -10.69
CA GLN A 106 8.38 -12.40 -10.96
C GLN A 106 8.51 -12.65 -12.47
N PRO A 107 9.69 -13.12 -12.93
CA PRO A 107 9.86 -13.53 -14.31
C PRO A 107 8.94 -14.71 -14.64
N TYR A 108 8.44 -14.73 -15.88
CA TYR A 108 7.38 -15.62 -16.35
C TYR A 108 7.65 -17.10 -16.04
N SER A 109 6.74 -17.74 -15.30
CA SER A 109 6.50 -19.18 -15.42
C SER A 109 5.46 -19.48 -16.52
N SER A 110 4.63 -18.49 -16.90
CA SER A 110 3.64 -18.56 -17.98
C SER A 110 3.33 -17.15 -18.52
N PRO A 111 3.17 -16.97 -19.85
CA PRO A 111 3.04 -15.65 -20.49
C PRO A 111 1.82 -14.81 -20.06
N ASN A 112 0.85 -15.42 -19.37
CA ASN A 112 -0.40 -14.76 -18.96
C ASN A 112 -0.60 -14.69 -17.43
N VAL A 113 0.41 -15.07 -16.63
CA VAL A 113 0.31 -15.03 -15.17
C VAL A 113 1.24 -13.97 -14.62
N LEU A 114 0.65 -12.93 -14.03
CA LEU A 114 1.38 -11.89 -13.32
C LEU A 114 1.43 -12.25 -11.83
N SER A 115 2.65 -12.40 -11.31
CA SER A 115 2.90 -12.69 -9.91
C SER A 115 3.89 -11.68 -9.35
N ASN A 116 3.54 -11.02 -8.26
CA ASN A 116 4.40 -10.09 -7.54
C ASN A 116 4.87 -10.73 -6.23
N ILE A 117 6.15 -10.59 -5.90
CA ILE A 117 6.66 -10.83 -4.56
C ILE A 117 6.77 -9.47 -3.88
N ILE A 118 6.07 -9.31 -2.76
CA ILE A 118 6.15 -8.15 -1.88
C ILE A 118 6.89 -8.57 -0.63
N LYS A 119 8.07 -8.00 -0.43
CA LYS A 119 8.90 -8.19 0.77
C LYS A 119 8.70 -7.01 1.70
N ILE A 120 8.56 -7.27 2.98
CA ILE A 120 8.52 -6.26 4.05
C ILE A 120 9.73 -6.50 4.95
N ASP A 121 10.47 -5.42 5.24
CA ASP A 121 11.70 -5.52 6.00
C ASP A 121 11.43 -5.97 7.44
N LYS A 122 12.06 -7.09 7.80
CA LYS A 122 11.92 -7.70 9.11
C LYS A 122 12.48 -6.82 10.22
N SER A 123 13.62 -6.16 9.99
CA SER A 123 14.36 -5.45 11.03
C SER A 123 13.63 -4.21 11.55
N HIS A 124 12.74 -3.64 10.74
CA HIS A 124 11.99 -2.44 11.12
C HIS A 124 10.53 -2.71 11.52
N LEU A 125 10.01 -3.94 11.42
CA LEU A 125 8.61 -4.24 11.70
C LEU A 125 8.18 -3.94 13.14
N LEU A 126 9.06 -4.13 14.12
CA LEU A 126 8.72 -3.93 15.54
C LEU A 126 8.98 -2.51 16.03
N ASP A 127 9.94 -1.81 15.41
CA ASP A 127 10.39 -0.49 15.85
C ASP A 127 9.71 0.66 15.07
N THR A 128 8.93 0.32 14.05
CA THR A 128 8.20 1.28 13.21
C THR A 128 6.75 1.43 13.68
N SER A 129 6.24 2.66 13.58
CA SER A 129 4.85 2.96 13.89
C SER A 129 3.87 2.29 12.91
N ASP A 130 2.66 2.00 13.40
CA ASP A 130 1.60 1.31 12.64
C ASP A 130 1.30 2.00 11.30
N ASP A 131 1.35 3.33 11.27
CA ASP A 131 1.02 4.17 10.13
C ASP A 131 2.11 4.19 9.05
N VAL A 132 3.38 4.26 9.43
CA VAL A 132 4.50 4.12 8.49
C VAL A 132 4.49 2.72 7.87
N LEU A 133 4.21 1.67 8.65
CA LEU A 133 4.05 0.31 8.13
C LEU A 133 2.83 0.19 7.21
N ALA A 134 1.71 0.84 7.53
CA ALA A 134 0.55 0.86 6.65
C ALA A 134 0.90 1.50 5.31
N VAL A 135 1.62 2.62 5.32
CA VAL A 135 2.11 3.27 4.10
C VAL A 135 3.05 2.37 3.32
N ALA A 136 4.00 1.69 3.97
CA ALA A 136 4.88 0.74 3.28
C ALA A 136 4.09 -0.38 2.60
N ILE A 137 3.11 -0.98 3.28
CA ILE A 137 2.25 -2.02 2.68
C ILE A 137 1.47 -1.48 1.48
N ILE A 138 0.88 -0.29 1.60
CA ILE A 138 0.13 0.36 0.52
C ILE A 138 1.05 0.67 -0.67
N HIS A 139 2.25 1.19 -0.40
CA HIS A 139 3.26 1.53 -1.39
C HIS A 139 3.70 0.31 -2.19
N GLU A 140 4.02 -0.80 -1.54
CA GLU A 140 4.38 -2.03 -2.26
C GLU A 140 3.21 -2.62 -3.06
N CYS A 141 1.98 -2.51 -2.54
CA CYS A 141 0.80 -2.89 -3.31
C CYS A 141 0.59 -2.00 -4.54
N LEU A 142 0.92 -0.70 -4.46
CA LEU A 142 0.91 0.22 -5.60
C LEU A 142 1.97 -0.14 -6.64
N HIS A 143 3.16 -0.59 -6.24
CA HIS A 143 4.12 -1.14 -7.19
C HIS A 143 3.57 -2.39 -7.88
N ALA A 144 2.95 -3.31 -7.14
CA ALA A 144 2.29 -4.48 -7.74
C ALA A 144 1.16 -4.08 -8.71
N PHE A 145 0.41 -3.02 -8.41
CA PHE A 145 -0.59 -2.43 -9.31
C PHE A 145 0.03 -1.91 -10.60
N LEU A 146 1.08 -1.10 -10.51
CA LEU A 146 1.74 -0.52 -11.69
C LEU A 146 2.39 -1.60 -12.56
N ASN A 147 3.01 -2.62 -11.96
CA ASN A 147 3.56 -3.76 -12.69
C ASN A 147 2.51 -4.44 -13.58
N VAL A 148 1.26 -4.43 -13.15
CA VAL A 148 0.13 -4.99 -13.89
C VAL A 148 -0.36 -4.03 -14.95
N LYS A 149 -0.59 -2.76 -14.58
CA LYS A 149 -1.00 -1.71 -15.51
C LYS A 149 -0.04 -1.55 -16.69
N LEU A 150 1.27 -1.71 -16.47
CA LEU A 150 2.27 -1.72 -17.54
C LEU A 150 2.10 -2.88 -18.53
N ARG A 151 1.59 -4.02 -18.06
CA ARG A 151 1.39 -5.22 -18.88
C ARG A 151 0.03 -5.23 -19.56
N ASN A 152 -0.97 -4.66 -18.90
CA ASN A 152 -2.32 -4.52 -19.40
C ASN A 152 -2.94 -3.20 -18.89
N PRO A 153 -2.81 -2.10 -19.65
CA PRO A 153 -3.24 -0.77 -19.21
C PRO A 153 -4.75 -0.67 -18.89
N GLU A 154 -5.56 -1.49 -19.56
CA GLU A 154 -7.01 -1.55 -19.41
C GLU A 154 -7.45 -2.22 -18.10
N ILE A 155 -6.57 -3.01 -17.48
CA ILE A 155 -6.85 -3.70 -16.22
C ILE A 155 -6.72 -2.70 -15.06
N GLY A 156 -7.82 -2.34 -14.40
CA GLY A 156 -7.78 -1.62 -13.12
C GLY A 156 -8.58 -0.36 -13.03
N MET A 157 -8.55 0.27 -11.85
CA MET A 157 -9.13 1.62 -11.76
C MET A 157 -8.40 2.55 -12.74
N ALA A 158 -9.15 3.50 -13.30
CA ALA A 158 -8.53 4.64 -13.94
C ALA A 158 -7.72 5.38 -12.87
N ILE A 159 -6.49 5.74 -13.21
CA ILE A 159 -5.73 6.67 -12.37
C ILE A 159 -6.29 8.04 -12.70
N LEU A 160 -6.80 8.74 -11.69
CA LEU A 160 -7.36 10.08 -11.88
C LEU A 160 -6.20 11.06 -12.19
N ASP A 161 -6.51 12.16 -12.87
CA ASP A 161 -5.58 13.27 -13.12
C ASP A 161 -4.34 12.95 -13.97
N ILE A 162 -4.47 12.07 -14.97
CA ILE A 162 -3.46 11.87 -16.03
C ILE A 162 -3.75 12.73 -17.27
N ASN A 163 -4.20 13.98 -17.08
CA ASN A 163 -4.41 14.99 -18.15
C ASN A 163 -5.23 14.47 -19.35
N ASP A 164 -6.30 13.71 -19.11
CA ASP A 164 -7.13 13.05 -20.14
C ASP A 164 -6.38 12.07 -21.08
N MET A 165 -5.17 11.65 -20.70
CA MET A 165 -4.37 10.66 -21.44
C MET A 165 -4.65 9.25 -20.96
N LYS A 166 -4.41 8.26 -21.83
CA LYS A 166 -4.34 6.87 -21.38
C LYS A 166 -3.11 6.66 -20.50
N PHE A 167 -3.17 5.67 -19.61
CA PHE A 167 -2.07 5.38 -18.69
C PHE A 167 -0.73 5.16 -19.42
N ASP A 168 -0.72 4.32 -20.45
CA ASP A 168 0.46 4.01 -21.25
C ASP A 168 1.00 5.24 -21.99
N GLU A 169 0.13 6.10 -22.51
CA GLU A 169 0.52 7.37 -23.13
C GLU A 169 1.18 8.30 -22.11
N CYS A 170 0.61 8.43 -20.90
CA CYS A 170 1.16 9.23 -19.82
C CYS A 170 2.55 8.73 -19.39
N ILE A 171 2.68 7.41 -19.12
CA ILE A 171 3.95 6.82 -18.66
C ILE A 171 5.04 6.96 -19.71
N ASN A 172 4.73 6.70 -20.98
CA ASN A 172 5.72 6.83 -22.05
C ASN A 172 6.13 8.29 -22.29
N THR A 173 5.22 9.24 -22.11
CA THR A 173 5.48 10.67 -22.37
C THR A 173 6.25 11.34 -21.25
N TYR A 174 5.84 11.13 -19.99
CA TYR A 174 6.36 11.89 -18.84
C TYR A 174 7.29 11.09 -17.93
N TYR A 175 7.26 9.76 -18.03
CA TYR A 175 7.95 8.87 -17.10
C TYR A 175 8.84 7.84 -17.80
N ASN A 176 9.16 8.06 -19.09
CA ASN A 176 10.05 7.24 -19.91
C ASN A 176 9.77 5.73 -19.79
N GLY A 177 8.50 5.32 -19.86
CA GLY A 177 8.14 3.90 -19.78
C GLY A 177 8.47 3.25 -18.43
N PHE A 178 8.72 4.05 -17.38
CA PHE A 178 9.29 3.60 -16.10
C PHE A 178 10.64 2.87 -16.20
N THR A 179 11.44 3.17 -17.23
CA THR A 179 12.80 2.60 -17.33
C THR A 179 13.81 3.28 -16.41
N GLY A 180 13.45 4.43 -15.82
CA GLY A 180 14.25 5.13 -14.82
C GLY A 180 13.80 4.77 -13.40
N ASN A 181 14.78 4.56 -12.53
CA ASN A 181 14.62 4.15 -11.14
C ASN A 181 13.67 5.05 -10.32
N GLN A 182 13.61 6.35 -10.64
CA GLN A 182 12.77 7.32 -9.92
C GLN A 182 11.41 7.55 -10.58
N ASN A 183 11.22 7.11 -11.83
CA ASN A 183 10.06 7.52 -12.60
C ASN A 183 8.75 6.95 -12.04
N GLN A 184 8.77 5.75 -11.43
CA GLN A 184 7.59 5.22 -10.72
C GLN A 184 7.27 6.01 -9.46
N HIS A 185 8.29 6.48 -8.74
CA HIS A 185 8.11 7.27 -7.52
C HIS A 185 7.67 8.70 -7.84
N ASP A 186 8.21 9.31 -8.89
CA ASP A 186 7.70 10.59 -9.43
C ASP A 186 6.23 10.47 -9.83
N PHE A 187 5.86 9.35 -10.46
CA PHE A 187 4.46 9.06 -10.78
C PHE A 187 3.61 8.92 -9.53
N PHE A 188 4.11 8.27 -8.47
CA PHE A 188 3.40 8.20 -7.20
C PHE A 188 3.17 9.58 -6.60
N VAL A 189 4.21 10.44 -6.57
CA VAL A 189 4.09 11.81 -6.06
C VAL A 189 2.97 12.53 -6.79
N ASN A 190 2.97 12.47 -8.12
CA ASN A 190 2.07 13.24 -8.97
C ASN A 190 0.64 12.70 -9.01
N HIS A 191 0.44 11.38 -8.95
CA HIS A 191 -0.85 10.75 -9.26
C HIS A 191 -1.37 9.77 -8.20
N MET A 192 -0.52 9.22 -7.33
CA MET A 192 -0.95 8.21 -6.34
C MET A 192 -0.97 8.72 -4.90
N THR A 193 -0.34 9.87 -4.61
CA THR A 193 -0.42 10.52 -3.29
C THR A 193 -1.88 10.71 -2.81
N PRO A 194 -2.83 11.19 -3.65
CA PRO A 194 -4.22 11.31 -3.23
C PRO A 194 -4.84 9.95 -2.84
N THR A 195 -4.49 8.89 -3.56
CA THR A 195 -4.98 7.52 -3.29
C THR A 195 -4.43 6.99 -1.96
N ILE A 196 -3.13 7.16 -1.68
CA ILE A 196 -2.52 6.76 -0.40
C ILE A 196 -3.18 7.53 0.75
N LYS A 197 -3.32 8.86 0.61
CA LYS A 197 -3.98 9.72 1.61
C LYS A 197 -5.41 9.26 1.89
N GLN A 198 -6.16 8.95 0.84
CA GLN A 198 -7.54 8.49 0.97
C GLN A 198 -7.62 7.16 1.72
N ILE A 199 -6.74 6.19 1.41
CA ILE A 199 -6.68 4.91 2.14
C ILE A 199 -6.37 5.15 3.62
N LEU A 200 -5.35 5.96 3.94
CA LEU A 200 -4.98 6.28 5.32
C LEU A 200 -6.14 6.94 6.09
N THR A 201 -6.85 7.85 5.41
CA THR A 201 -8.04 8.52 5.96
C THR A 201 -9.13 7.53 6.31
N GLU A 202 -9.40 6.56 5.42
CA GLU A 202 -10.41 5.53 5.61
C GLU A 202 -10.08 4.57 6.75
N ILE A 203 -8.80 4.25 6.95
CA ILE A 203 -8.36 3.32 8.01
C ILE A 203 -7.99 4.01 9.32
N LYS A 204 -8.00 5.35 9.39
CA LYS A 204 -7.55 6.14 10.55
C LYS A 204 -8.05 5.61 11.89
N ASN A 205 -9.36 5.35 12.00
CA ASN A 205 -9.97 4.92 13.27
C ASN A 205 -9.65 3.47 13.66
N THR A 206 -9.07 2.69 12.75
CA THR A 206 -8.54 1.34 13.02
C THR A 206 -7.03 1.36 13.26
N LEU A 207 -6.35 2.36 12.70
CA LEU A 207 -4.93 2.58 12.84
C LEU A 207 -4.58 3.18 14.20
N TYR A 208 -5.37 4.15 14.65
CA TYR A 208 -5.21 4.84 15.93
C TYR A 208 -6.36 4.54 16.88
N THR A 209 -6.06 4.51 18.17
CA THR A 209 -7.08 4.45 19.22
C THR A 209 -7.86 5.77 19.30
N PRO A 210 -9.12 5.76 19.79
CA PRO A 210 -9.87 6.98 20.03
C PRO A 210 -9.13 7.97 20.94
N GLN A 211 -8.37 7.46 21.92
CA GLN A 211 -7.56 8.29 22.81
C GLN A 211 -6.42 8.99 22.07
N GLN A 212 -5.68 8.29 21.20
CA GLN A 212 -4.62 8.91 20.39
C GLN A 212 -5.17 10.01 19.49
N ILE A 213 -6.31 9.76 18.83
CA ILE A 213 -6.98 10.76 17.97
C ILE A 213 -7.42 11.97 18.80
N TYR A 214 -7.98 11.74 19.98
CA TYR A 214 -8.41 12.81 20.87
C TYR A 214 -7.23 13.69 21.34
N LEU A 215 -6.14 13.07 21.80
CA LEU A 215 -4.95 13.79 22.29
C LEU A 215 -4.21 14.58 21.20
N THR A 216 -4.22 14.12 19.95
CA THR A 216 -3.64 14.87 18.82
C THR A 216 -4.50 16.05 18.40
N THR A 217 -5.82 15.96 18.57
CA THR A 217 -6.76 17.04 18.19
C THR A 217 -7.02 18.06 19.30
N HIS A 218 -6.53 17.80 20.52
CA HIS A 218 -6.71 18.63 21.71
C HIS A 218 -5.35 18.88 22.40
N PRO A 219 -4.44 19.64 21.76
CA PRO A 219 -3.09 19.88 22.28
C PRO A 219 -3.05 20.65 23.61
N GLU A 220 -4.15 21.32 23.98
CA GLU A 220 -4.29 22.07 25.24
C GLU A 220 -4.39 21.18 26.50
N LEU A 221 -4.58 19.87 26.34
CA LEU A 221 -4.70 18.93 27.45
C LEU A 221 -3.33 18.58 28.04
N PRO A 222 -3.23 18.13 29.31
CA PRO A 222 -1.96 17.80 29.97
C PRO A 222 -1.09 16.74 29.29
N ASN A 223 -1.67 15.95 28.37
CA ASN A 223 -0.99 14.96 27.54
C ASN A 223 -1.28 15.15 26.04
N GLY A 224 -1.77 16.33 25.65
CA GLY A 224 -2.01 16.68 24.26
C GLY A 224 -0.69 16.73 23.49
N VAL A 225 -0.73 16.37 22.20
CA VAL A 225 0.44 16.48 21.33
C VAL A 225 0.32 17.76 20.53
N ALA A 226 1.18 18.74 20.81
CA ALA A 226 1.24 19.99 20.07
C ALA A 226 2.18 19.87 18.88
N ILE A 227 1.71 20.28 17.70
CA ILE A 227 2.59 20.61 16.58
C ILE A 227 2.85 22.12 16.63
N HIS A 228 4.10 22.51 16.48
CA HIS A 228 4.49 23.91 16.36
C HIS A 228 4.74 24.29 14.90
N SER A 229 4.53 25.57 14.58
CA SER A 229 4.93 26.12 13.27
C SER A 229 6.43 25.86 13.03
N PRO A 230 6.84 25.48 11.80
CA PRO A 230 8.23 25.16 11.52
C PRO A 230 9.17 26.37 11.64
N MET A 231 8.65 27.59 11.45
CA MET A 231 9.42 28.83 11.55
C MET A 231 8.71 29.84 12.44
N ASP A 232 9.48 30.53 13.27
CA ASP A 232 9.02 31.71 14.00
C ASP A 232 8.88 32.90 13.03
N ASN A 233 7.73 33.58 13.09
CA ASN A 233 7.38 34.68 12.20
C ASN A 233 8.05 36.02 12.56
N VAL A 234 8.72 36.08 13.72
CA VAL A 234 9.52 37.21 14.19
C VAL A 234 11.02 36.92 14.04
N ILE A 235 11.46 35.67 14.29
CA ILE A 235 12.85 35.23 14.22
C ILE A 235 12.97 33.95 13.35
N PRO A 236 13.11 34.07 12.02
CA PRO A 236 12.97 32.95 11.06
C PRO A 236 13.93 31.76 11.24
N LEU A 237 14.97 31.89 12.07
CA LEU A 237 15.98 30.86 12.34
C LEU A 237 15.82 30.20 13.72
N GLN A 238 14.71 30.47 14.42
CA GLN A 238 14.38 29.82 15.69
C GLN A 238 13.14 28.94 15.53
N PRO A 239 13.06 27.82 16.28
CA PRO A 239 11.83 27.03 16.37
C PRO A 239 10.68 27.91 16.83
N SER A 240 9.51 27.79 16.20
CA SER A 240 8.33 28.53 16.66
C SER A 240 7.77 27.91 17.93
N GLU A 241 7.29 28.75 18.86
CA GLU A 241 6.43 28.30 19.96
C GLU A 241 4.95 28.29 19.57
N GLN A 242 4.59 28.84 18.39
CA GLN A 242 3.21 28.90 17.93
C GLN A 242 2.68 27.49 17.65
N VAL A 243 1.76 27.03 18.49
CA VAL A 243 1.02 25.79 18.26
C VAL A 243 0.07 25.98 17.07
N ILE A 244 0.13 25.04 16.13
CA ILE A 244 -0.79 24.99 14.98
C ILE A 244 -1.86 23.91 15.21
N PRO A 245 -3.10 24.13 14.76
CA PRO A 245 -4.14 23.11 14.85
C PRO A 245 -3.73 21.83 14.11
N TRP A 246 -3.97 20.68 14.73
CA TRP A 246 -3.73 19.40 14.09
C TRP A 246 -4.66 19.20 12.88
N ASN A 247 -4.08 18.83 11.74
CA ASN A 247 -4.80 18.50 10.53
C ASN A 247 -4.40 17.10 10.05
N TRP A 248 -5.35 16.17 10.10
CA TRP A 248 -5.14 14.80 9.62
C TRP A 248 -4.87 14.74 8.12
N ASP A 249 -5.44 15.65 7.33
CA ASP A 249 -5.25 15.70 5.89
C ASP A 249 -3.82 16.07 5.53
N ASP A 250 -3.27 17.10 6.18
CA ASP A 250 -1.88 17.53 6.01
C ASP A 250 -0.92 16.43 6.49
N TYR A 251 -1.22 15.82 7.65
CA TYR A 251 -0.43 14.73 8.20
C TYR A 251 -0.39 13.51 7.26
N PHE A 252 -1.52 13.03 6.75
CA PHE A 252 -1.55 11.89 5.82
C PHE A 252 -0.97 12.23 4.44
N THR A 253 -1.08 13.49 4.00
CA THR A 253 -0.38 13.97 2.80
C THR A 253 1.13 13.89 3.00
N HIS A 254 1.63 14.43 4.12
CA HIS A 254 3.05 14.37 4.48
C HIS A 254 3.54 12.92 4.62
N LEU A 255 2.78 12.06 5.31
CA LEU A 255 3.13 10.66 5.48
C LEU A 255 3.17 9.90 4.15
N SER A 256 2.27 10.25 3.21
CA SER A 256 2.29 9.69 1.85
C SER A 256 3.57 10.07 1.11
N PHE A 257 4.01 11.33 1.20
CA PHE A 257 5.29 11.76 0.63
C PHE A 257 6.48 11.07 1.31
N MET A 258 6.47 10.96 2.64
CA MET A 258 7.50 10.22 3.37
C MET A 258 7.58 8.78 2.88
N GLY A 259 6.44 8.10 2.70
CA GLY A 259 6.41 6.75 2.14
C GLY A 259 7.09 6.66 0.77
N ILE A 260 6.89 7.66 -0.09
CA ILE A 260 7.52 7.69 -1.41
C ILE A 260 9.01 8.02 -1.33
N THR A 261 9.43 8.88 -0.39
CA THR A 261 10.82 9.36 -0.29
C THR A 261 11.72 8.45 0.54
N VAL A 262 11.17 7.75 1.54
CA VAL A 262 11.92 6.86 2.43
C VAL A 262 11.97 5.44 1.87
N LEU A 263 11.14 5.08 0.89
CA LEU A 263 11.19 3.76 0.22
C LEU A 263 11.96 3.78 -1.11
N LEU A 264 12.77 4.82 -1.33
CA LEU A 264 13.62 4.92 -2.51
C LEU A 264 14.71 3.84 -2.44
N ILE A 265 14.64 2.83 -3.32
CA ILE A 265 15.74 2.34 -4.20
C ILE A 265 15.31 1.05 -4.92
N PHE A 266 15.28 1.11 -6.26
CA PHE A 266 15.78 0.08 -7.19
C PHE A 266 16.52 0.79 -8.30
#